data_AF-A0A369S743-F1
#
_entry.id   AF-A0A369S743-F1
#
_cell.length_a   1.000
_cell.length_b   1.000
_cell.length_c   1.000
_cell.angle_alpha   90.00
_cell.angle_beta   90.00
_cell.angle_gamma   90.00
#
_symmetry.space_group_name_H-M   'P 1'
#
loop_
_entity.id
_entity.type
_entity.pdbx_description
1 polymer ?
#
loop_
_entity_poly.entity_id
_entity_poly.type
_entity_poly.pdbx_seq_one_letter_code
_entity_poly.pdbx_strand_id
1 'polypeptide(L)'
;MSILVSVRGSSLDDHSNATVMNFSSTTLLFRGLAYLILVIATVIGNCVVFYVFHKHHELLLIPSNLFILNLLITDVLNGLFKNSCNSMNWFNNGWLLGIAICRYLVIVHSYGKPLKFSCLLDWLSVSGASYVLFALIVDTIIPFMLLELCYIVIYIVIARNAKRILNRFHSEHLNNTIGISVNNSVASTPEMMHKHGRNAKRKRMPKYAVVVALAQHLTKSAPAVDRQN
;
A
#
# COMPACT_ATOMS: atom_id res chain seq x y z
N MET A 1 6.86 14.61 24.41
CA MET A 1 5.70 13.80 24.81
C MET A 1 6.01 13.07 26.13
N SER A 2 5.74 13.76 27.23
CA SER A 2 5.05 13.14 28.35
C SER A 2 3.75 13.91 28.50
N ILE A 3 2.67 13.15 28.43
CA ILE A 3 1.31 13.53 28.77
C ILE A 3 1.27 13.69 30.29
N LEU A 4 0.71 14.79 30.79
CA LEU A 4 0.38 14.94 32.19
C LEU A 4 -1.14 15.04 32.26
N VAL A 5 -1.77 14.08 32.94
CA VAL A 5 -3.12 14.24 33.45
C VAL A 5 -3.12 13.73 34.88
N SER A 6 -3.04 14.66 35.83
CA SER A 6 -3.49 14.46 37.20
C SER A 6 -4.85 15.13 37.29
N VAL A 7 -5.91 14.33 37.44
CA VAL A 7 -7.24 14.82 37.81
C VAL A 7 -7.55 14.28 39.18
N ARG A 8 -7.55 15.15 40.18
CA ARG A 8 -8.38 14.98 41.37
C ARG A 8 -9.04 16.31 41.69
N GLY A 9 -10.37 16.24 41.83
CA GLY A 9 -11.26 17.39 41.84
C GLY A 9 -11.28 18.15 43.16
N SER A 10 -11.79 19.38 43.04
CA SER A 10 -12.55 20.13 44.03
C SER A 10 -12.05 20.13 45.47
N SER A 11 -11.17 21.08 45.78
CA SER A 11 -11.39 21.98 46.91
C SER A 11 -10.81 23.33 46.54
N LEU A 12 -11.58 24.40 46.72
CA LEU A 12 -11.08 25.76 46.66
C LEU A 12 -9.94 25.92 47.69
N ASP A 13 -8.96 26.74 47.32
CA ASP A 13 -7.86 27.21 48.16
C ASP A 13 -6.77 26.18 48.49
N ASP A 14 -6.03 25.76 47.48
CA ASP A 14 -4.61 25.48 47.69
C ASP A 14 -3.79 25.80 46.44
N HIS A 15 -2.68 26.52 46.65
CA HIS A 15 -1.63 26.82 45.68
C HIS A 15 -1.13 25.52 45.04
N SER A 16 -1.86 25.05 44.03
CA SER A 16 -1.48 23.94 43.18
C SER A 16 -0.36 24.43 42.30
N ASN A 17 0.86 24.40 42.84
CA ASN A 17 2.10 24.47 42.09
C ASN A 17 2.04 23.33 41.07
N ALA A 18 1.47 23.63 39.91
CA ALA A 18 1.52 22.78 38.74
C ALA A 18 3.02 22.60 38.46
N THR A 19 3.59 21.52 38.95
CA THR A 19 4.97 21.14 38.67
C THR A 19 5.02 20.79 37.20
N VAL A 20 5.29 21.81 36.39
CA VAL A 20 5.69 21.67 34.99
C VAL A 20 6.88 20.73 35.00
N MET A 21 6.67 19.47 34.61
CA MET A 21 7.77 18.53 34.45
C MET A 21 8.63 19.03 33.29
N ASN A 22 9.65 19.82 33.63
CA ASN A 22 10.67 20.29 32.71
C ASN A 22 11.40 19.09 32.15
N PHE A 23 11.00 18.66 30.95
CA PHE A 23 11.75 17.66 30.22
C PHE A 23 13.14 18.22 29.96
N SER A 24 14.18 17.45 30.29
CA SER A 24 15.56 17.86 30.01
C SER A 24 15.71 18.14 28.52
N SER A 25 16.23 19.32 28.18
CA SER A 25 16.48 19.76 26.80
C SER A 25 17.33 18.74 26.01
N THR A 26 18.16 17.97 26.71
CA THR A 26 18.95 16.89 26.11
C THR A 26 18.07 15.78 25.54
N THR A 27 17.06 15.30 26.27
CA THR A 27 16.15 14.25 25.80
C THR A 27 15.27 14.72 24.64
N LEU A 28 14.92 16.01 24.62
CA LEU A 28 14.21 16.67 23.53
C LEU A 28 15.02 16.57 22.22
N LEU A 29 16.31 16.94 22.32
CA LEU A 29 17.24 17.00 21.19
C LEU A 29 17.52 15.60 20.62
N PHE A 30 17.80 14.61 21.48
CA PHE A 30 18.02 13.23 21.03
C PHE A 30 16.81 12.63 20.30
N ARG A 31 15.58 12.88 20.80
CA ARG A 31 14.36 12.41 20.14
C ARG A 31 14.15 13.08 18.79
N GLY A 32 14.33 14.40 18.71
CA GLY A 32 14.23 15.13 17.44
C GLY A 32 15.22 14.61 16.39
N LEU A 33 16.48 14.39 16.78
CA LEU A 33 17.50 13.81 15.89
C LEU A 33 17.14 12.39 15.45
N ALA A 34 16.65 11.54 16.36
CA ALA A 34 16.24 10.18 16.01
C ALA A 34 15.10 10.17 14.98
N TYR A 35 14.08 11.03 15.13
CA TYR A 35 13.00 11.16 14.15
C TYR A 35 13.49 11.70 12.81
N LEU A 36 14.40 12.67 12.81
CA LEU A 36 15.02 13.20 11.58
C LEU A 36 15.76 12.08 10.83
N ILE A 37 16.57 11.29 11.55
CA ILE A 37 17.32 10.16 10.98
C ILE A 37 16.36 9.13 10.40
N LEU A 38 15.27 8.80 11.10
CA LEU A 38 14.25 7.87 10.60
C LEU A 38 13.61 8.39 9.31
N VAL A 39 13.21 9.66 9.26
CA VAL A 39 12.63 10.26 8.04
C VAL A 39 13.61 10.18 6.88
N ILE A 40 14.87 10.58 7.09
CA ILE A 40 15.90 10.55 6.06
C ILE A 40 16.16 9.12 5.58
N ALA A 41 16.30 8.16 6.50
CA ALA A 41 16.54 6.76 6.18
C ALA A 41 15.37 6.15 5.38
N THR A 42 14.13 6.42 5.80
CA THR A 42 12.93 5.97 5.08
C THR A 42 12.85 6.58 3.68
N VAL A 43 13.10 7.89 3.53
CA VAL A 43 13.08 8.53 2.21
C VAL A 43 14.20 8.00 1.32
N ILE A 44 15.44 7.92 1.80
CA ILE A 44 16.59 7.45 1.00
C ILE A 44 16.41 5.99 0.60
N GLY A 45 16.10 5.10 1.56
CA GLY A 45 15.94 3.68 1.30
C GLY A 45 14.87 3.40 0.24
N ASN A 46 13.74 4.09 0.35
CA ASN A 46 12.66 3.97 -0.62
C ASN A 46 12.97 4.66 -1.96
N CYS A 47 13.65 5.81 -1.98
CA CYS A 47 14.06 6.44 -3.24
C CYS A 47 15.05 5.56 -4.03
N VAL A 48 15.96 4.84 -3.35
CA VAL A 48 16.91 3.93 -4.02
C VAL A 48 16.18 2.77 -4.68
N VAL A 49 15.22 2.15 -4.00
CA VAL A 49 14.44 1.05 -4.58
C VAL A 49 13.57 1.56 -5.72
N PHE A 50 12.95 2.74 -5.57
CA PHE A 50 12.22 3.40 -6.68
C PHE A 50 13.13 3.66 -7.89
N TYR A 51 14.35 4.12 -7.66
CA TYR A 51 15.33 4.39 -8.71
C TYR A 51 15.72 3.11 -9.47
N VAL A 52 15.93 1.99 -8.77
CA VAL A 52 16.19 0.69 -9.42
C VAL A 52 15.02 0.26 -10.31
N PHE A 53 13.78 0.44 -9.85
CA PHE A 53 12.59 0.15 -10.65
C PHE A 53 12.43 1.07 -11.85
N HIS A 54 12.75 2.36 -11.69
CA HIS A 54 12.74 3.32 -12.80
C HIS A 54 13.81 2.99 -13.84
N LYS A 55 14.97 2.49 -13.42
CA LYS A 55 16.04 2.10 -14.36
C LYS A 55 15.71 0.83 -15.14
N HIS A 56 14.96 -0.09 -14.55
CA HIS A 56 14.61 -1.37 -15.15
C HIS A 56 13.10 -1.54 -15.28
N HIS A 57 12.47 -0.75 -16.15
CA HIS A 57 11.02 -0.80 -16.38
C HIS A 57 10.50 -2.20 -16.79
N GLU A 58 11.35 -3.06 -17.38
CA GLU A 58 10.98 -4.44 -17.72
C GLU A 58 10.68 -5.30 -16.48
N LEU A 59 11.26 -4.98 -15.32
CA LEU A 59 11.00 -5.68 -14.06
C LEU A 59 9.61 -5.37 -13.50
N LEU A 60 8.98 -4.26 -13.89
CA LEU A 60 7.63 -3.88 -13.44
C LEU A 60 6.53 -4.81 -13.99
N LEU A 61 6.85 -5.61 -15.02
CA LEU A 61 5.92 -6.58 -15.60
C LEU A 61 5.71 -7.81 -14.70
N ILE A 62 6.57 -7.99 -13.68
CA ILE A 62 6.44 -9.08 -12.71
C ILE A 62 5.48 -8.63 -11.59
N PRO A 63 4.37 -9.34 -11.36
CA PRO A 63 3.36 -8.93 -10.37
C PRO A 63 3.90 -8.80 -8.95
N SER A 64 4.93 -9.59 -8.58
CA SER A 64 5.62 -9.45 -7.29
C SER A 64 6.30 -8.10 -7.11
N ASN A 65 6.79 -7.49 -8.19
CA ASN A 65 7.49 -6.21 -8.14
C ASN A 65 6.53 -5.03 -7.96
N LEU A 66 5.27 -5.17 -8.38
CA LEU A 66 4.21 -4.19 -8.10
C LEU A 66 3.84 -4.15 -6.61
N PHE A 67 3.92 -5.29 -5.91
CA PHE A 67 3.73 -5.33 -4.47
C PHE A 67 4.83 -4.54 -3.74
N ILE A 68 6.08 -4.69 -4.17
CA ILE A 68 7.22 -3.93 -3.63
C ILE A 68 7.04 -2.44 -3.88
N LEU A 69 6.55 -2.03 -5.05
CA LEU A 69 6.26 -0.62 -5.35
C LEU A 69 5.15 -0.05 -4.46
N ASN A 70 4.11 -0.82 -4.16
CA ASN A 70 3.04 -0.38 -3.26
C ASN A 70 3.55 -0.19 -1.82
N LEU A 71 4.33 -1.15 -1.33
CA LEU A 71 4.98 -1.04 -0.03
C LEU A 71 5.85 0.22 0.02
N LEU A 72 6.60 0.48 -1.04
CA LEU A 72 7.47 1.64 -1.15
C LEU A 72 6.72 2.98 -1.10
N ILE A 73 5.64 3.10 -1.85
CA ILE A 73 4.79 4.31 -1.85
C ILE A 73 4.19 4.52 -0.46
N THR A 74 3.72 3.44 0.17
CA THR A 74 3.13 3.48 1.50
C THR A 74 4.17 3.88 2.55
N ASP A 75 5.40 3.38 2.46
CA ASP A 75 6.48 3.72 3.39
C ASP A 75 6.94 5.18 3.21
N VAL A 76 7.00 5.69 1.99
CA VAL A 76 7.31 7.12 1.73
C VAL A 76 6.20 8.01 2.26
N LEU A 77 4.93 7.66 2.02
CA LEU A 77 3.78 8.42 2.50
C LEU A 77 3.73 8.40 4.04
N ASN A 78 3.87 7.23 4.66
CA ASN A 78 3.89 7.12 6.11
C ASN A 78 5.09 7.87 6.70
N GLY A 79 6.28 7.68 6.13
CA GLY A 79 7.49 8.37 6.56
C GLY A 79 7.38 9.89 6.48
N LEU A 80 6.79 10.42 5.41
CA LEU A 80 6.59 11.86 5.24
C LEU A 80 5.45 12.38 6.10
N PHE A 81 4.24 11.84 5.97
CA PHE A 81 3.05 12.39 6.63
C PHE A 81 3.07 12.12 8.13
N LYS A 82 3.30 10.89 8.57
CA LYS A 82 3.23 10.53 9.99
C LYS A 82 4.32 11.23 10.79
N ASN A 83 5.57 11.16 10.32
CA ASN A 83 6.67 11.76 11.05
C ASN A 83 6.65 13.29 10.95
N SER A 84 6.23 13.88 9.83
CA SER A 84 6.11 15.35 9.73
C SER A 84 4.99 15.88 10.63
N CYS A 85 3.83 15.22 10.66
CA CYS A 85 2.75 15.61 11.57
C CYS A 85 3.17 15.46 13.05
N ASN A 86 3.87 14.38 13.40
CA ASN A 86 4.41 14.19 14.75
C ASN A 86 5.49 15.23 15.11
N SER A 87 6.34 15.58 14.15
CA SER A 87 7.37 16.62 14.34
C SER A 87 6.73 18.00 14.54
N MET A 88 5.72 18.34 13.74
CA MET A 88 5.01 19.62 13.84
C MET A 88 4.19 19.77 15.13
N ASN A 89 3.68 18.66 15.66
CA ASN A 89 3.07 18.59 16.99
C ASN A 89 4.10 18.87 18.10
N TRP A 90 5.35 18.45 17.91
CA TRP A 90 6.42 18.65 18.87
C TRP A 90 6.91 20.10 18.95
N PHE A 91 7.07 20.78 17.81
CA PHE A 91 7.57 22.17 17.80
C PHE A 91 6.60 23.18 18.43
N ASN A 92 5.31 22.94 18.35
CA ASN A 92 4.30 23.89 18.81
C ASN A 92 3.86 23.67 20.27
N ASN A 93 4.57 22.81 21.03
CA ASN A 93 4.25 22.47 22.42
C ASN A 93 2.76 22.10 22.62
N GLY A 94 2.11 21.58 21.58
CA GLY A 94 0.66 21.47 21.55
C GLY A 94 0.15 20.91 20.23
N TRP A 95 -1.01 20.27 20.31
CA TRP A 95 -1.62 19.60 19.17
C TRP A 95 -2.40 20.60 18.31
N LEU A 96 -1.67 21.25 17.40
CA LEU A 96 -2.21 22.26 16.48
C LEU A 96 -3.34 21.68 15.59
N LEU A 97 -3.16 20.43 15.15
CA LEU A 97 -4.19 19.68 14.44
C LEU A 97 -5.36 19.31 15.36
N GLY A 98 -5.10 19.01 16.63
CA GLY A 98 -6.13 18.76 17.64
C GLY A 98 -7.02 19.97 17.86
N ILE A 99 -6.47 21.19 17.85
CA ILE A 99 -7.26 22.43 17.95
C ILE A 99 -8.11 22.64 16.69
N ALA A 100 -7.53 22.43 15.51
CA ALA A 100 -8.25 22.54 14.25
C ALA A 100 -9.39 21.50 14.15
N ILE A 101 -9.13 20.25 14.52
CA ILE A 101 -10.11 19.16 14.56
C ILE A 101 -11.15 19.39 15.65
N CYS A 102 -10.77 19.89 16.82
CA CYS A 102 -11.73 20.25 17.88
C CYS A 102 -12.70 21.32 17.38
N ARG A 103 -12.18 22.35 16.69
CA ARG A 103 -13.02 23.38 16.06
C ARG A 103 -13.91 22.79 14.96
N TYR A 104 -13.37 21.93 14.09
CA TYR A 104 -14.15 21.31 13.02
C TYR A 104 -15.26 20.39 13.54
N LEU A 105 -14.97 19.52 14.51
CA LEU A 105 -15.96 18.64 15.13
C LEU A 105 -17.04 19.43 15.86
N VAL A 106 -16.68 20.49 16.60
CA VAL A 106 -17.66 21.39 17.21
C VAL A 106 -18.54 22.00 16.13
N ILE A 107 -18.00 22.49 15.01
CA ILE A 107 -18.81 23.05 13.92
C ILE A 107 -19.75 22.00 13.31
N VAL A 108 -19.27 20.77 13.06
CA VAL A 108 -20.06 19.70 12.43
C VAL A 108 -21.14 19.13 13.35
N HIS A 109 -20.88 18.97 14.64
CA HIS A 109 -21.87 18.46 15.61
C HIS A 109 -22.78 19.54 16.19
N SER A 110 -22.36 20.82 16.16
CA SER A 110 -23.09 21.95 16.76
C SER A 110 -24.03 22.65 15.77
N TYR A 111 -24.59 21.93 14.79
CA TYR A 111 -25.71 22.46 13.99
C TYR A 111 -27.05 22.51 14.76
N GLY A 112 -27.07 22.29 16.09
CA GLY A 112 -28.35 22.28 16.83
C GLY A 112 -28.37 22.66 18.31
N LYS A 113 -27.25 22.71 19.06
CA LYS A 113 -27.27 23.11 20.49
C LYS A 113 -25.96 23.78 20.94
N PRO A 114 -26.02 24.87 21.74
CA PRO A 114 -24.83 25.47 22.34
C PRO A 114 -24.32 24.57 23.47
N LEU A 115 -23.30 23.75 23.19
CA LEU A 115 -22.61 22.97 24.21
C LEU A 115 -21.27 23.63 24.56
N LYS A 116 -21.06 23.85 25.86
CA LYS A 116 -19.77 24.25 26.43
C LYS A 116 -18.79 23.07 26.37
N PHE A 117 -18.23 22.80 25.20
CA PHE A 117 -17.07 21.91 25.09
C PHE A 117 -15.80 22.72 25.32
N SER A 118 -15.22 22.60 26.51
CA SER A 118 -13.83 22.98 26.72
C SER A 118 -12.97 21.95 26.01
N CYS A 119 -12.25 22.34 24.95
CA CYS A 119 -11.17 21.55 24.36
C CYS A 119 -9.98 21.49 25.34
N LEU A 120 -10.18 20.95 26.55
CA LEU A 120 -9.08 20.68 27.47
C LEU A 120 -8.49 19.32 27.09
N LEU A 121 -7.16 19.25 26.98
CA LEU A 121 -6.38 18.05 26.68
C LEU A 121 -6.47 17.06 27.86
N ASP A 122 -7.65 16.50 28.10
CA ASP A 122 -7.87 15.52 29.16
C ASP A 122 -7.79 14.12 28.56
N TRP A 123 -6.55 13.65 28.35
CA TRP A 123 -6.23 12.32 27.78
C TRP A 123 -6.80 11.16 28.59
N LEU A 124 -7.23 11.42 29.83
CA LEU A 124 -7.74 10.43 30.79
C LEU A 124 -9.26 10.49 30.97
N SER A 125 -9.91 11.55 30.49
CA SER A 125 -11.38 11.67 30.58
C SER A 125 -12.03 10.95 29.40
N VAL A 126 -13.26 10.47 29.59
CA VAL A 126 -14.09 9.72 28.62
C VAL A 126 -14.25 10.46 27.27
N SER A 127 -13.89 11.75 27.19
CA SER A 127 -13.83 12.56 25.96
C SER A 127 -12.50 12.51 25.18
N GLY A 128 -11.48 11.78 25.65
CA GLY A 128 -10.19 11.56 24.99
C GLY A 128 -10.25 10.70 23.71
N ALA A 129 -11.47 10.27 23.34
CA ALA A 129 -11.75 9.54 22.12
C ALA A 129 -11.25 10.26 20.85
N SER A 130 -11.21 11.60 20.83
CA SER A 130 -10.80 12.35 19.63
C SER A 130 -9.34 12.11 19.21
N TYR A 131 -8.40 12.02 20.17
CA TYR A 131 -7.01 11.66 19.86
C TYR A 131 -6.87 10.22 19.43
N VAL A 132 -7.45 9.30 20.20
CA VAL A 132 -7.36 7.87 19.91
C VAL A 132 -8.01 7.56 18.56
N LEU A 133 -9.15 8.18 18.24
CA LEU A 133 -9.82 8.03 16.95
C LEU A 133 -9.00 8.64 15.82
N PHE A 134 -8.41 9.82 16.00
CA PHE A 134 -7.51 10.40 15.00
C PHE A 134 -6.28 9.51 14.76
N ALA A 135 -5.63 9.05 15.83
CA ALA A 135 -4.49 8.16 15.74
C ALA A 135 -4.89 6.85 15.05
N LEU A 136 -6.03 6.25 15.38
CA LEU A 136 -6.56 5.08 14.67
C LEU A 136 -6.85 5.37 13.19
N ILE A 137 -7.44 6.53 12.88
CA ILE A 137 -7.71 6.91 11.49
C ILE A 137 -6.40 7.04 10.71
N VAL A 138 -5.44 7.80 11.24
CA VAL A 138 -4.19 8.10 10.53
C VAL A 138 -3.23 6.93 10.51
N ASP A 139 -3.11 6.19 11.61
CA ASP A 139 -2.14 5.09 11.73
C ASP A 139 -2.69 3.75 11.25
N THR A 140 -4.01 3.58 11.24
CA THR A 140 -4.65 2.32 10.84
C THR A 140 -5.49 2.53 9.59
N ILE A 141 -6.56 3.33 9.65
CA ILE A 141 -7.51 3.41 8.55
C ILE A 141 -6.86 3.90 7.24
N ILE A 142 -6.08 4.98 7.27
CA ILE A 142 -5.45 5.54 6.07
C ILE A 142 -4.49 4.52 5.41
N PRO A 143 -3.54 3.89 6.13
CA PRO A 143 -2.70 2.84 5.56
C PRO A 143 -3.50 1.67 5.00
N PHE A 144 -4.55 1.22 5.71
CA PHE A 144 -5.39 0.13 5.22
C PHE A 144 -6.14 0.50 3.95
N MET A 145 -6.74 1.69 3.86
CA MET A 145 -7.44 2.16 2.66
C MET A 145 -6.47 2.34 1.48
N LEU A 146 -5.26 2.84 1.71
CA LEU A 146 -4.23 2.95 0.68
C LEU A 146 -3.79 1.56 0.20
N LEU A 147 -3.53 0.64 1.12
CA LEU A 147 -3.18 -0.74 0.77
C LEU A 147 -4.29 -1.42 -0.03
N GLU A 148 -5.55 -1.26 0.38
CA GLU A 148 -6.71 -1.81 -0.32
C GLU A 148 -6.86 -1.23 -1.73
N LEU A 149 -6.82 0.10 -1.88
CA LEU A 149 -6.88 0.76 -3.18
C LEU A 149 -5.74 0.30 -4.09
N CYS A 150 -4.52 0.26 -3.58
CA CYS A 150 -3.37 -0.22 -4.34
C CYS A 150 -3.53 -1.70 -4.73
N TYR A 151 -4.03 -2.55 -3.83
CA TYR A 151 -4.27 -3.96 -4.11
C TYR A 151 -5.34 -4.15 -5.20
N ILE A 152 -6.41 -3.36 -5.16
CA ILE A 152 -7.46 -3.34 -6.20
C ILE A 152 -6.86 -2.94 -7.55
N VAL A 153 -6.03 -1.89 -7.61
CA VAL A 153 -5.38 -1.45 -8.86
C VAL A 153 -4.47 -2.55 -9.41
N ILE A 154 -3.63 -3.16 -8.56
CA ILE A 154 -2.75 -4.26 -8.94
C ILE A 154 -3.58 -5.44 -9.47
N TYR A 155 -4.66 -5.80 -8.76
CA TYR A 155 -5.56 -6.86 -9.18
C TYR A 155 -6.18 -6.60 -10.56
N ILE A 156 -6.66 -5.37 -10.82
CA ILE A 156 -7.21 -4.98 -12.12
C ILE A 156 -6.15 -5.08 -13.23
N VAL A 157 -4.92 -4.64 -12.96
CA VAL A 157 -3.82 -4.70 -13.94
C VAL A 157 -3.48 -6.16 -14.26
N ILE A 158 -3.38 -7.03 -13.25
CA ILE A 158 -3.10 -8.46 -13.43
C ILE A 158 -4.24 -9.14 -14.20
N ALA A 159 -5.50 -8.88 -13.83
CA ALA A 159 -6.66 -9.44 -14.52
C ALA A 159 -6.72 -9.02 -15.99
N ARG A 160 -6.45 -7.74 -16.28
CA ARG A 160 -6.34 -7.23 -17.65
C ARG A 160 -5.20 -7.89 -18.42
N ASN A 161 -4.05 -8.08 -17.79
CA ASN A 161 -2.89 -8.69 -18.44
C ASN A 161 -3.13 -10.19 -18.72
N ALA A 162 -3.69 -10.92 -17.76
CA ALA A 162 -4.06 -12.33 -17.92
C ALA A 162 -5.03 -12.53 -19.09
N LYS A 163 -6.04 -11.65 -19.21
CA LYS A 163 -6.98 -11.69 -20.35
C LYS A 163 -6.28 -11.49 -21.69
N ARG A 164 -5.31 -10.58 -21.80
CA ARG A 164 -4.53 -10.38 -23.04
C ARG A 164 -3.69 -11.60 -23.40
N ILE A 165 -3.08 -12.25 -22.41
CA ILE A 165 -2.29 -13.46 -22.63
C ILE A 165 -3.19 -14.61 -23.09
N LEU A 166 -4.34 -14.81 -22.43
CA LEU A 166 -5.31 -15.84 -22.80
C LEU A 166 -5.84 -15.67 -24.23
N ASN A 167 -6.18 -14.44 -24.62
CA ASN A 167 -6.63 -14.15 -25.99
C ASN A 167 -5.56 -14.48 -27.05
N ARG A 168 -4.27 -14.24 -26.76
CA ARG A 168 -3.17 -14.62 -27.66
C ARG A 168 -3.06 -16.13 -27.82
N PHE A 169 -3.17 -16.89 -26.73
CA PHE A 169 -3.18 -18.36 -26.80
C PHE A 169 -4.35 -18.89 -27.63
N HIS A 170 -5.53 -18.31 -27.46
CA HIS A 170 -6.71 -18.72 -28.23
C HIS A 170 -6.55 -18.43 -29.73
N SER A 171 -6.01 -17.26 -30.10
CA SER A 171 -5.72 -16.92 -31.50
C SER A 171 -4.65 -17.82 -32.13
N GLU A 172 -3.61 -18.21 -31.40
CA GLU A 172 -2.59 -19.14 -31.92
C GLU A 172 -3.17 -20.55 -32.15
N HIS A 173 -4.02 -21.04 -31.24
CA HIS A 173 -4.67 -22.34 -31.41
C HIS A 173 -5.59 -22.36 -32.65
N LEU A 174 -6.41 -21.32 -32.85
CA LEU A 174 -7.31 -21.21 -34.00
C LEU A 174 -6.54 -21.17 -35.33
N ASN A 175 -5.45 -20.40 -35.42
CA ASN A 175 -4.64 -20.32 -36.63
C ASN A 175 -3.98 -21.67 -36.98
N ASN A 176 -3.53 -22.43 -35.98
CA ASN A 176 -2.94 -23.74 -36.22
C ASN A 176 -3.97 -24.78 -36.71
N THR A 177 -5.19 -24.76 -36.16
CA THR A 177 -6.25 -25.68 -36.60
C THR A 177 -6.70 -25.40 -38.04
N ILE A 178 -6.83 -24.12 -38.43
CA ILE A 178 -7.20 -23.74 -39.80
C ILE A 178 -6.09 -24.12 -40.79
N GLY A 179 -4.81 -23.92 -40.44
CA GLY A 179 -3.69 -24.30 -41.31
C GLY A 179 -3.63 -25.80 -41.62
N ILE A 180 -3.99 -26.66 -40.66
CA ILE A 180 -4.06 -28.12 -40.86
C ILE A 180 -5.23 -28.49 -41.80
N SER A 181 -6.37 -27.83 -41.66
CA SER A 181 -7.54 -28.08 -42.52
C SER A 181 -7.27 -27.74 -43.99
N VAL A 182 -6.60 -26.60 -44.27
CA VAL A 182 -6.38 -26.14 -45.65
C VAL A 182 -5.38 -27.04 -46.40
N ASN A 183 -4.34 -27.51 -45.71
CA ASN A 183 -3.32 -28.37 -46.32
C ASN A 183 -3.84 -29.77 -46.68
N ASN A 184 -4.84 -30.28 -45.94
CA ASN A 184 -5.43 -31.59 -46.23
C ASN A 184 -6.38 -31.57 -47.44
N SER A 185 -6.92 -30.40 -47.81
CA SER A 185 -7.77 -30.23 -49.01
C SER A 185 -6.99 -29.96 -50.31
N VAL A 186 -5.68 -29.69 -50.24
CA VAL A 186 -4.81 -29.42 -51.40
C VAL A 186 -3.75 -30.53 -51.54
N ALA A 187 -4.12 -31.77 -51.25
CA ALA A 187 -3.29 -32.96 -51.49
C ALA A 187 -3.87 -33.77 -52.66
N SER A 188 -3.88 -33.16 -53.85
CA SER A 188 -4.08 -33.89 -55.11
C SER A 188 -3.44 -33.17 -56.29
N THR A 189 -2.17 -32.78 -56.14
CA THR A 189 -1.31 -32.46 -57.29
C THR A 189 0.13 -32.89 -56.98
N PRO A 190 0.73 -33.80 -57.77
CA PRO A 190 2.11 -34.21 -57.59
C PRO A 190 3.03 -33.16 -58.22
N GLU A 191 3.69 -32.35 -57.41
CA GLU A 191 4.74 -31.43 -57.89
C GLU A 191 6.08 -31.71 -57.22
N MET A 192 7.12 -31.78 -58.06
CA MET A 192 8.45 -32.23 -57.70
C MET A 192 9.23 -31.19 -56.88
N MET A 193 9.59 -31.60 -55.68
CA MET A 193 10.92 -31.47 -55.05
C MET A 193 11.76 -30.22 -55.43
N HIS A 194 11.60 -29.14 -54.65
CA HIS A 194 12.66 -28.13 -54.51
C HIS A 194 12.97 -27.84 -53.04
N LYS A 195 14.21 -28.14 -52.67
CA LYS A 195 14.77 -28.14 -51.32
C LYS A 195 15.08 -26.70 -50.90
N HIS A 196 14.27 -26.09 -50.02
CA HIS A 196 14.57 -24.77 -49.46
C HIS A 196 14.65 -24.84 -47.93
N GLY A 197 15.88 -24.75 -47.42
CA GLY A 197 16.22 -24.81 -46.01
C GLY A 197 15.70 -23.58 -45.26
N ARG A 198 14.63 -23.76 -44.50
CA ARG A 198 14.14 -22.74 -43.57
C ARG A 198 14.78 -22.95 -42.20
N ASN A 199 15.75 -22.08 -41.88
CA ASN A 199 16.34 -21.94 -40.55
C ASN A 199 15.24 -21.58 -39.55
N ALA A 200 14.82 -22.57 -38.76
CA ALA A 200 13.88 -22.40 -37.65
C ALA A 200 14.55 -21.57 -36.55
N LYS A 201 14.35 -20.24 -36.61
CA LYS A 201 14.75 -19.30 -35.57
C LYS A 201 13.93 -19.62 -34.31
N ARG A 202 14.47 -20.48 -33.45
CA ARG A 202 13.93 -20.86 -32.13
C ARG A 202 13.68 -19.59 -31.31
N LYS A 203 12.46 -19.05 -31.36
CA LYS A 203 12.01 -18.00 -30.44
C LYS A 203 12.06 -18.62 -29.05
N ARG A 204 13.08 -18.25 -28.26
CA ARG A 204 13.15 -18.60 -26.83
C ARG A 204 11.87 -18.08 -26.20
N MET A 205 10.98 -18.99 -25.83
CA MET A 205 9.82 -18.61 -25.05
C MET A 205 10.34 -18.02 -23.73
N PRO A 206 9.72 -16.92 -23.26
CA PRO A 206 10.06 -16.37 -21.98
C PRO A 206 9.82 -17.40 -20.87
N LYS A 207 10.80 -17.55 -19.97
CA LYS A 207 10.81 -18.57 -18.90
C LYS A 207 9.55 -18.55 -18.02
N TYR A 208 8.86 -17.41 -17.91
CA TYR A 208 7.62 -17.28 -17.16
C TYR A 208 6.42 -18.00 -17.77
N ALA A 209 6.39 -18.22 -19.11
CA ALA A 209 5.30 -18.96 -19.76
C ALA A 209 5.28 -20.44 -19.33
N VAL A 210 6.47 -21.02 -19.08
CA VAL A 210 6.60 -22.41 -18.62
C VAL A 210 6.04 -22.56 -17.19
N VAL A 211 6.32 -21.59 -16.32
CA VAL A 211 5.84 -21.63 -14.93
C VAL A 211 4.32 -21.48 -14.85
N VAL A 212 3.74 -20.58 -15.66
CA VAL A 212 2.28 -20.40 -15.72
C VAL A 212 1.58 -21.64 -16.30
N ALA A 213 2.13 -22.24 -17.35
CA ALA A 213 1.59 -23.48 -17.91
C ALA A 213 1.67 -24.64 -16.90
N LEU A 214 2.74 -24.73 -16.13
CA LEU A 214 2.89 -25.74 -15.08
C LEU A 214 1.88 -25.52 -13.94
N ALA A 215 1.67 -24.28 -13.49
CA ALA A 215 0.69 -23.96 -12.46
C ALA A 215 -0.75 -24.24 -12.91
N GLN A 216 -1.09 -23.96 -14.17
CA GLN A 216 -2.39 -24.31 -14.75
C GLN A 216 -2.57 -25.82 -14.88
N HIS A 217 -1.51 -26.56 -15.20
CA HIS A 217 -1.59 -28.01 -15.27
C HIS A 217 -1.77 -28.64 -13.88
N LEU A 218 -1.12 -28.10 -12.85
CA LEU A 218 -1.24 -28.59 -11.47
C LEU A 218 -2.62 -28.32 -10.86
N THR A 219 -3.22 -27.16 -11.17
CA THR A 219 -4.58 -26.84 -10.70
C THR A 219 -5.66 -27.68 -11.37
N LYS A 220 -5.44 -28.12 -12.62
CA LYS A 220 -6.34 -29.05 -13.31
C LYS A 220 -6.24 -30.50 -12.83
N SER A 221 -5.12 -30.87 -12.21
CA SER A 221 -4.87 -32.21 -11.71
C SER A 221 -5.28 -32.42 -10.25
N ALA A 222 -5.82 -31.40 -9.56
CA ALA A 222 -6.33 -31.56 -8.22
C ALA A 222 -7.62 -32.42 -8.27
N PRO A 223 -7.62 -33.65 -7.72
CA PRO A 223 -8.81 -34.48 -7.68
C PRO A 223 -9.87 -33.77 -6.84
N ALA A 224 -11.11 -33.80 -7.32
CA ALA A 224 -12.27 -33.35 -6.55
C ALA A 224 -12.31 -34.17 -5.26
N VAL A 225 -11.91 -33.55 -4.15
CA VAL A 225 -12.09 -34.11 -2.81
C VAL A 225 -13.60 -34.05 -2.55
N ASP A 226 -14.27 -35.18 -2.77
CA ASP A 226 -15.66 -35.37 -2.38
C ASP A 226 -15.81 -35.09 -0.89
N ARG A 227 -16.46 -33.98 -0.57
CA ARG A 227 -16.97 -33.69 0.77
C ARG A 227 -18.14 -34.64 1.03
N GLN A 228 -17.83 -35.79 1.62
CA GLN A 228 -18.80 -36.53 2.44
C GLN A 228 -18.56 -36.14 3.90
N ASN A 229 -19.40 -35.24 4.41
CA ASN A 229 -19.97 -35.19 5.76
C ASN A 229 -20.72 -33.87 5.99
#